data_AF-A0AAN4YYQ1-F1
#
_entry.id   AF-A0AAN4YYQ1-F1
#
_cell.length_a   1.000
_cell.length_b   1.000
_cell.length_c   1.000
_cell.angle_alpha   90.00
_cell.angle_beta   90.00
_cell.angle_gamma   90.00
#
_symmetry.space_group_name_H-M   'P 1'
#
loop_
_entity.id
_entity.type
_entity.pdbx_description
1 polymer ?
#
loop_
_entity_poly.entity_id
_entity_poly.type
_entity_poly.pdbx_seq_one_letter_code
_entity_poly.pdbx_strand_id
1 'polypeptide(L)'
;MNSDRSEKHLTRFPHSMGQYFDLVHDTTILSPQLPKETPGRLHKDPRKRPSEADTHVRAEKRRSTYIYQRGSPWDVYRKFATLTQSNNTFLAVGPLHAPGNVDIVLIRLENAPADGNIQSQARPSHPNLVNIKDVFLHAETLYTVYEDSDVSLERFISCTVLEGLKYIHEELQISYQGSLYENICLTTSGRVKIGKNLFHIAWETELKDQLANIGASIVSNARKETQSNLHSVGQILRYLVQPGTSLQNPTVETLTYPSHWSPSLIDFLESTKSSPSAADLLSVSYSC
;
A
#
# COMPACT_ATOMS: atom_id res chain seq x y z
N MET A 1 20.66 52.47 8.88
CA MET A 1 21.55 51.30 9.06
C MET A 1 20.75 50.23 9.79
N ASN A 2 20.77 49.04 9.20
CA ASN A 2 20.03 47.80 9.47
C ASN A 2 19.96 47.43 10.98
N SER A 3 18.76 47.16 11.53
CA SER A 3 18.01 45.88 11.52
C SER A 3 18.71 44.78 12.31
N ASP A 4 18.18 44.48 13.51
CA ASP A 4 18.17 43.12 14.03
C ASP A 4 16.95 42.89 14.92
N ARG A 5 15.88 42.33 14.33
CA ARG A 5 14.72 41.77 15.03
C ARG A 5 14.82 40.26 14.92
N SER A 6 15.14 39.60 16.03
CA SER A 6 15.08 38.14 16.14
C SER A 6 13.64 37.70 16.48
N GLU A 7 12.90 37.27 15.46
CA GLU A 7 11.63 36.57 15.62
C GLU A 7 11.89 35.10 15.96
N LYS A 8 11.56 34.71 17.20
CA LYS A 8 11.47 33.31 17.61
C LYS A 8 10.08 32.79 17.23
N HIS A 9 9.99 32.06 16.12
CA HIS A 9 8.77 31.34 15.77
C HIS A 9 8.61 30.10 16.67
N LEU A 10 7.69 30.20 17.63
CA LEU A 10 7.16 29.08 18.41
C LEU A 10 6.11 28.36 17.55
N THR A 11 6.38 27.13 17.14
CA THR A 11 5.38 26.28 16.49
C THR A 11 4.45 25.71 17.58
N ARG A 12 3.31 26.35 17.83
CA ARG A 12 2.21 25.77 18.61
C ARG A 12 1.27 25.04 17.65
N PHE A 13 1.14 23.72 17.80
CA PHE A 13 0.08 22.95 17.17
C PHE A 13 -1.26 23.26 17.86
N PRO A 14 -2.34 23.58 17.14
CA PRO A 14 -3.64 23.74 17.76
C PRO A 14 -4.17 22.38 18.24
N HIS A 15 -4.41 22.29 19.55
CA HIS A 15 -5.25 21.26 20.15
C HIS A 15 -6.72 21.60 19.88
N SER A 16 -7.39 20.84 19.01
CA SER A 16 -8.82 20.52 19.14
C SER A 16 -9.22 19.41 18.15
N MET A 17 -9.06 18.16 18.59
CA MET A 17 -9.68 16.99 17.99
C MET A 17 -10.56 16.37 19.08
N GLY A 18 -11.77 16.89 19.20
CA GLY A 18 -12.75 16.43 20.17
C GLY A 18 -14.07 17.10 19.86
N GLN A 19 -15.09 16.27 19.62
CA GLN A 19 -16.47 16.63 19.25
C GLN A 19 -16.65 16.92 17.76
N TYR A 20 -16.91 15.87 16.97
CA TYR A 20 -17.85 15.88 15.84
C TYR A 20 -17.99 14.44 15.30
N PHE A 21 -18.38 13.53 16.18
CA PHE A 21 -18.92 12.22 15.82
C PHE A 21 -20.29 12.11 16.47
N ASP A 22 -21.25 12.86 15.96
CA ASP A 22 -22.67 12.66 16.20
C ASP A 22 -23.42 13.41 15.11
N LEU A 23 -23.74 12.70 14.02
CA LEU A 23 -24.82 13.00 13.06
C LEU A 23 -24.80 11.95 11.95
N VAL A 24 -25.32 10.75 12.28
CA VAL A 24 -25.96 9.89 11.29
C VAL A 24 -27.33 9.56 11.86
N HIS A 25 -28.34 10.33 11.46
CA HIS A 25 -29.73 10.00 11.69
C HIS A 25 -30.22 8.99 10.65
N ASP A 26 -30.89 7.96 11.18
CA ASP A 26 -32.01 7.23 10.61
C ASP A 26 -31.90 6.73 9.17
N THR A 27 -31.46 5.49 9.04
CA THR A 27 -31.99 4.57 8.03
C THR A 27 -32.58 3.35 8.72
N THR A 28 -33.91 3.33 8.78
CA THR A 28 -34.74 2.26 9.29
C THR A 28 -34.55 1.00 8.43
N ILE A 29 -33.79 0.03 8.94
CA ILE A 29 -33.73 -1.32 8.36
C ILE A 29 -34.56 -2.25 9.24
N LEU A 30 -35.71 -2.67 8.71
CA LEU A 30 -36.58 -3.70 9.28
C LEU A 30 -35.79 -5.01 9.44
N SER A 31 -35.60 -5.44 10.68
CA SER A 31 -35.04 -6.75 11.02
C SER A 31 -36.11 -7.85 10.94
N PRO A 32 -35.81 -9.06 10.45
CA PRO A 32 -36.73 -10.19 10.53
C PRO A 32 -36.84 -10.70 11.97
N GLN A 33 -38.06 -10.99 12.43
CA GLN A 33 -38.32 -11.52 13.76
C GLN A 33 -37.77 -12.94 13.95
N LEU A 34 -37.09 -13.17 15.07
CA LEU A 34 -36.76 -14.50 15.60
C LEU A 34 -37.88 -14.97 16.55
N PRO A 35 -38.26 -16.27 16.57
CA PRO A 35 -39.30 -16.77 17.46
C PRO A 35 -38.90 -16.80 18.94
N LYS A 36 -39.93 -16.66 19.78
CA LYS A 36 -39.90 -16.55 21.24
C LYS A 36 -39.52 -17.84 21.97
N GLU A 37 -38.85 -17.60 23.11
CA GLU A 37 -38.42 -18.38 24.26
C GLU A 37 -39.12 -19.71 24.66
N THR A 38 -38.34 -20.58 25.32
CA THR A 38 -38.76 -21.22 26.59
C THR A 38 -37.54 -21.42 27.53
N PRO A 39 -37.64 -21.19 28.86
CA PRO A 39 -36.48 -21.08 29.74
C PRO A 39 -36.16 -22.38 30.50
N GLY A 40 -34.89 -22.79 30.48
CA GLY A 40 -34.33 -23.86 31.30
C GLY A 40 -33.24 -23.34 32.22
N ARG A 41 -33.53 -23.31 33.54
CA ARG A 41 -32.61 -22.94 34.62
C ARG A 41 -31.36 -23.83 34.64
N LEU A 42 -30.18 -23.21 34.80
CA LEU A 42 -29.09 -23.76 35.61
C LEU A 42 -28.25 -22.62 36.17
N HIS A 43 -28.37 -22.43 37.49
CA HIS A 43 -27.54 -21.53 38.28
C HIS A 43 -26.05 -21.87 38.10
N LYS A 44 -25.25 -20.90 37.67
CA LYS A 44 -23.80 -20.92 37.84
C LYS A 44 -23.39 -19.78 38.76
N ASP A 45 -22.75 -20.17 39.84
CA ASP A 45 -22.23 -19.36 40.95
C ASP A 45 -21.10 -18.41 40.47
N PRO A 46 -21.19 -17.09 40.66
CA PRO A 46 -20.22 -16.13 40.12
C PRO A 46 -19.03 -15.85 41.08
N ARG A 47 -18.53 -16.84 41.83
CA ARG A 47 -17.42 -16.65 42.78
C ARG A 47 -16.33 -17.72 42.78
N LYS A 48 -15.83 -18.10 41.60
CA LYS A 48 -14.48 -18.69 41.50
C LYS A 48 -13.52 -17.71 40.84
N ARG A 49 -12.71 -17.04 41.67
CA ARG A 49 -11.48 -16.37 41.22
C ARG A 49 -10.61 -17.41 40.49
N PRO A 50 -10.06 -17.11 39.31
CA PRO A 50 -9.04 -17.96 38.70
C PRO A 50 -7.87 -18.09 39.68
N SER A 51 -7.36 -19.31 39.86
CA SER A 51 -6.17 -19.53 40.68
C SER A 51 -4.97 -18.85 40.01
N GLU A 52 -4.06 -18.27 40.79
CA GLU A 52 -2.84 -17.63 40.24
C GLU A 52 -2.00 -18.61 39.39
N ALA A 53 -2.13 -19.91 39.63
CA ALA A 53 -1.51 -20.98 38.84
C ALA A 53 -2.04 -21.05 37.40
N ASP A 54 -3.31 -20.77 37.15
CA ASP A 54 -3.90 -20.79 35.80
C ASP A 54 -3.45 -19.59 34.95
N THR A 55 -3.11 -18.47 35.60
CA THR A 55 -2.59 -17.28 34.91
C THR A 55 -1.16 -17.49 34.43
N HIS A 56 -0.33 -18.22 35.20
CA HIS A 56 1.03 -18.55 34.79
C HIS A 56 1.06 -19.55 33.62
N VAL A 57 0.23 -20.60 33.64
CA VAL A 57 0.17 -21.58 32.54
C VAL A 57 -0.36 -20.97 31.23
N ARG A 58 -1.24 -19.95 31.30
CA ARG A 58 -1.69 -19.21 30.10
C ARG A 58 -0.69 -18.17 29.59
N ALA A 59 0.18 -17.63 30.45
CA ALA A 59 1.22 -16.70 30.07
C ALA A 59 2.42 -17.41 29.42
N GLU A 60 2.76 -18.63 29.86
CA GLU A 60 3.85 -19.44 29.29
C GLU A 60 3.58 -19.86 27.83
N LYS A 61 2.30 -19.98 27.42
CA LYS A 61 1.91 -20.49 26.09
C LYS A 61 1.95 -19.46 24.97
N ARG A 62 2.37 -18.21 25.23
CA ARG A 62 2.44 -17.11 24.25
C ARG A 62 3.86 -16.66 23.88
N ARG A 63 4.90 -17.33 24.37
CA ARG A 63 6.28 -17.09 23.93
C ARG A 63 6.76 -18.23 23.04
N SER A 64 6.21 -18.35 21.83
CA SER A 64 6.93 -19.05 20.76
C SER A 64 8.07 -18.12 20.31
N THR A 65 9.15 -18.09 21.07
CA THR A 65 10.41 -17.48 20.65
C THR A 65 10.93 -18.30 19.46
N TYR A 66 10.79 -17.76 18.25
CA TYR A 66 11.42 -18.32 17.07
C TYR A 66 12.90 -17.95 17.07
N ILE A 67 13.75 -18.97 16.95
CA ILE A 67 15.18 -18.86 16.77
C ILE A 67 15.41 -18.76 15.26
N TYR A 68 16.20 -17.80 14.82
CA TYR A 68 16.68 -17.78 13.43
C TYR A 68 17.38 -19.11 13.13
N GLN A 69 17.28 -19.60 11.90
CA GLN A 69 17.92 -20.85 11.52
C GLN A 69 19.40 -20.57 11.24
N ARG A 70 20.32 -21.38 11.79
CA ARG A 70 21.73 -21.31 11.37
C ARG A 70 21.88 -22.06 10.06
N GLY A 71 22.58 -21.47 9.11
CA GLY A 71 22.79 -22.07 7.79
C GLY A 71 22.33 -21.15 6.67
N SER A 72 22.59 -21.56 5.44
CA SER A 72 22.29 -20.76 4.26
C SER A 72 20.82 -20.92 3.88
N PRO A 73 20.07 -19.84 3.54
CA PRO A 73 18.73 -20.00 2.98
C PRO A 73 18.75 -20.80 1.68
N TRP A 74 19.88 -20.83 0.98
CA TRP A 74 20.04 -21.55 -0.30
C TRP A 74 20.00 -23.07 -0.16
N ASP A 75 20.10 -23.59 1.07
CA ASP A 75 19.92 -25.01 1.36
C ASP A 75 18.43 -25.41 1.27
N VAL A 76 17.53 -24.43 1.38
CA VAL A 76 16.06 -24.60 1.39
C VAL A 76 15.42 -23.99 0.14
N TYR A 77 15.89 -22.82 -0.27
CA TYR A 77 15.32 -22.01 -1.33
C TYR A 77 16.19 -22.02 -2.58
N ARG A 78 15.57 -22.14 -3.75
CA ARG A 78 16.26 -22.04 -5.03
C ARG A 78 16.15 -20.63 -5.58
N LYS A 79 17.26 -19.86 -5.52
CA LYS A 79 17.36 -18.54 -6.14
C LYS A 79 17.12 -18.61 -7.65
N PHE A 80 16.34 -17.68 -8.19
CA PHE A 80 16.16 -17.55 -9.65
C PHE A 80 16.30 -16.11 -10.17
N ALA A 81 16.19 -15.09 -9.33
CA ALA A 81 16.45 -13.71 -9.74
C ALA A 81 17.08 -12.84 -8.64
N THR A 82 17.67 -11.71 -9.05
CA THR A 82 18.17 -10.64 -8.18
C THR A 82 17.42 -9.37 -8.53
N LEU A 83 16.81 -8.70 -7.54
CA LEU A 83 15.94 -7.55 -7.78
C LEU A 83 16.64 -6.20 -7.67
N THR A 84 17.70 -6.11 -6.87
CA THR A 84 18.40 -4.85 -6.59
C THR A 84 19.81 -4.86 -7.16
N GLN A 85 20.27 -3.71 -7.66
CA GLN A 85 21.65 -3.52 -8.13
C GLN A 85 22.67 -3.70 -6.98
N SER A 86 22.24 -3.47 -5.74
CA SER A 86 23.03 -3.70 -4.52
C SER A 86 23.22 -5.18 -4.18
N ASN A 87 22.66 -6.12 -4.96
CA ASN A 87 22.75 -7.56 -4.73
C ASN A 87 22.34 -8.01 -3.31
N ASN A 88 21.41 -7.29 -2.68
CA ASN A 88 20.94 -7.57 -1.33
C ASN A 88 19.51 -8.13 -1.28
N THR A 89 18.84 -8.26 -2.43
CA THR A 89 17.46 -8.73 -2.51
C THR A 89 17.29 -9.70 -3.68
N PHE A 90 16.71 -10.86 -3.39
CA PHE A 90 16.60 -11.99 -4.31
C PHE A 90 15.19 -12.54 -4.37
N LEU A 91 14.80 -13.07 -5.53
CA LEU A 91 13.63 -13.94 -5.65
C LEU A 91 14.09 -15.40 -5.64
N ALA A 92 13.37 -16.21 -4.90
CA ALA A 92 13.61 -17.63 -4.80
C ALA A 92 12.30 -18.43 -4.79
N VAL A 93 12.41 -19.69 -5.17
CA VAL A 93 11.32 -20.66 -5.04
C VAL A 93 11.57 -21.48 -3.78
N GLY A 94 10.57 -21.52 -2.90
CA GLY A 94 10.54 -22.36 -1.71
C GLY A 94 10.29 -23.83 -2.02
N PRO A 95 10.37 -24.69 -0.98
CA PRO A 95 10.10 -26.11 -1.15
C PRO A 95 8.67 -26.35 -1.65
N LEU A 96 8.53 -27.28 -2.59
CA LEU A 96 7.22 -27.69 -3.13
C LEU A 96 6.39 -28.36 -2.02
N HIS A 97 5.46 -27.62 -1.43
CA HIS A 97 4.55 -28.15 -0.41
C HIS A 97 3.40 -28.97 -1.01
N ALA A 98 3.03 -28.74 -2.28
CA ALA A 98 2.00 -29.48 -3.00
C ALA A 98 2.27 -29.49 -4.52
N PRO A 99 1.82 -30.52 -5.25
CA PRO A 99 1.91 -30.55 -6.71
C PRO A 99 1.17 -29.35 -7.32
N GLY A 100 1.87 -28.55 -8.14
CA GLY A 100 1.30 -27.42 -8.86
C GLY A 100 1.27 -26.08 -8.12
N ASN A 101 1.74 -26.02 -6.87
CA ASN A 101 1.84 -24.75 -6.13
C ASN A 101 3.31 -24.34 -6.00
N VAL A 102 3.67 -23.22 -6.62
CA VAL A 102 5.01 -22.64 -6.55
C VAL A 102 5.00 -21.58 -5.45
N ASP A 103 5.79 -21.79 -4.40
CA ASP A 103 5.92 -20.81 -3.33
C ASP A 103 7.05 -19.85 -3.68
N ILE A 104 6.71 -18.69 -4.25
CA ILE A 104 7.70 -17.63 -4.51
C ILE A 104 7.95 -16.86 -3.21
N VAL A 105 9.19 -16.48 -2.97
CA VAL A 105 9.59 -15.71 -1.81
C VAL A 105 10.60 -14.62 -2.18
N LEU A 106 10.58 -13.56 -1.37
CA LEU A 106 11.58 -12.51 -1.40
C LEU A 106 12.61 -12.76 -0.29
N ILE A 107 13.90 -12.80 -0.61
CA ILE A 107 14.98 -12.98 0.36
C ILE A 107 15.85 -11.73 0.38
N ARG A 108 15.90 -11.06 1.53
CA ARG A 108 16.70 -9.84 1.75
C ARG A 108 17.87 -10.12 2.68
N LEU A 109 19.02 -9.52 2.38
CA LEU A 109 20.28 -9.66 3.11
C LEU A 109 20.56 -8.40 3.90
N GLU A 110 20.90 -8.60 5.17
CA GLU A 110 21.26 -7.53 6.10
C GLU A 110 22.47 -7.96 6.94
N ASN A 111 23.30 -7.01 7.34
CA ASN A 111 24.40 -7.31 8.26
C ASN A 111 23.81 -7.72 9.61
N ALA A 112 24.32 -8.80 10.21
CA ALA A 112 23.90 -9.17 11.54
C ALA A 112 24.28 -8.05 12.55
N PRO A 113 23.48 -7.86 13.61
CA PRO A 113 23.83 -6.95 14.70
C PRO A 113 25.21 -7.27 15.27
N ALA A 114 26.04 -6.25 15.50
CA ALA A 114 27.41 -6.42 15.99
C ALA A 114 27.48 -7.06 17.39
N ASP A 115 26.40 -6.98 18.17
CA ASP A 115 26.27 -7.59 19.49
C ASP A 115 25.83 -9.06 19.44
N GLY A 116 25.56 -9.61 18.25
CA GLY A 116 25.06 -10.96 18.05
C GLY A 116 23.67 -11.21 18.66
N ASN A 117 23.03 -10.17 19.21
CA ASN A 117 21.75 -10.29 19.89
C ASN A 117 20.62 -10.08 18.88
N ILE A 118 20.43 -11.09 18.03
CA ILE A 118 19.24 -11.17 17.18
C ILE A 118 18.10 -11.55 18.12
N GLN A 119 17.43 -10.54 18.70
CA GLN A 119 16.24 -10.77 19.49
C GLN A 119 15.25 -11.57 18.66
N SER A 120 14.75 -12.68 19.21
CA SER A 120 13.67 -13.47 18.63
C SER A 120 12.41 -12.60 18.60
N GLN A 121 12.26 -11.78 17.56
CA GLN A 121 11.06 -11.00 17.35
C GLN A 121 9.92 -11.98 17.02
N ALA A 122 8.78 -11.80 17.67
CA ALA A 122 7.58 -12.56 17.33
C ALA A 122 7.29 -12.34 15.84
N ARG A 123 7.06 -13.42 15.07
CA ARG A 123 6.66 -13.30 13.67
C ARG A 123 5.35 -12.51 13.64
N PRO A 124 5.31 -11.26 13.14
CA PRO A 124 4.04 -10.60 12.94
C PRO A 124 3.33 -11.40 11.84
N SER A 125 2.24 -12.07 12.20
CA SER A 125 1.34 -12.68 11.25
C SER A 125 0.08 -11.84 11.23
N HIS A 126 -0.03 -11.00 10.21
CA HIS A 126 -1.17 -10.10 10.05
C HIS A 126 -1.50 -9.97 8.57
N PRO A 127 -2.78 -10.06 8.16
CA PRO A 127 -3.18 -10.02 6.75
C PRO A 127 -2.87 -8.69 6.03
N ASN A 128 -2.41 -7.67 6.75
CA ASN A 128 -2.03 -6.37 6.20
C ASN A 128 -0.55 -6.02 6.46
N LEU A 129 0.25 -6.99 6.87
CA LEU A 129 1.71 -6.87 6.99
C LEU A 129 2.34 -7.96 6.16
N VAL A 130 3.43 -7.64 5.47
CA VAL A 130 4.23 -8.67 4.77
C VAL A 130 4.79 -9.62 5.82
N ASN A 131 4.37 -10.87 5.78
CA ASN A 131 4.77 -11.87 6.76
C ASN A 131 6.22 -12.32 6.50
N ILE A 132 6.99 -12.40 7.58
CA ILE A 132 8.30 -13.03 7.58
C ILE A 132 8.08 -14.54 7.66
N LYS A 133 8.41 -15.26 6.59
CA LYS A 133 8.33 -16.72 6.51
C LYS A 133 9.45 -17.38 7.30
N ASP A 134 10.68 -16.97 7.05
CA ASP A 134 11.86 -17.54 7.69
C ASP A 134 12.99 -16.51 7.86
N VAL A 135 13.92 -16.81 8.77
CA VAL A 135 15.11 -15.99 9.03
C VAL A 135 16.30 -16.92 9.17
N PHE A 136 17.37 -16.66 8.43
CA PHE A 136 18.61 -17.43 8.47
C PHE A 136 19.79 -16.57 8.88
N LEU A 137 20.72 -17.14 9.65
CA LEU A 137 22.03 -16.55 9.95
C LEU A 137 23.12 -17.43 9.32
N HIS A 138 23.84 -16.87 8.35
CA HIS A 138 24.96 -17.53 7.69
C HIS A 138 26.12 -16.56 7.52
N ALA A 139 27.31 -16.94 8.02
CA ALA A 139 28.53 -16.13 7.90
C ALA A 139 28.31 -14.65 8.29
N GLU A 140 27.72 -14.40 9.46
CA GLU A 140 27.42 -13.06 9.99
C GLU A 140 26.43 -12.22 9.15
N THR A 141 25.79 -12.84 8.16
CA THR A 141 24.74 -12.23 7.33
C THR A 141 23.38 -12.77 7.75
N LEU A 142 22.44 -11.86 7.99
CA LEU A 142 21.05 -12.17 8.24
C LEU A 142 20.30 -12.21 6.92
N TYR A 143 19.60 -13.31 6.66
CA TYR A 143 18.72 -13.46 5.51
C TYR A 143 17.29 -13.53 6.01
N THR A 144 16.47 -12.55 5.64
CA THR A 144 15.05 -12.53 5.97
C THR A 144 14.26 -12.93 4.74
N VAL A 145 13.46 -13.99 4.89
CA VAL A 145 12.57 -14.53 3.85
C VAL A 145 11.17 -14.02 4.11
N TYR A 146 10.63 -13.29 3.15
CA TYR A 146 9.28 -12.76 3.17
C TYR A 146 8.36 -13.58 2.27
N GLU A 147 7.08 -13.62 2.60
CA GLU A 147 6.07 -14.09 1.67
C GLU A 147 6.08 -13.28 0.38
N ASP A 148 5.59 -13.88 -0.71
CA ASP A 148 5.39 -13.14 -1.95
C ASP A 148 4.38 -12.03 -1.71
N SER A 149 4.66 -10.86 -2.28
CA SER A 149 3.73 -9.75 -2.30
C SER A 149 3.42 -9.50 -3.75
N ASP A 150 2.26 -9.97 -4.19
CA ASP A 150 1.90 -10.10 -5.60
C ASP A 150 2.07 -8.79 -6.40
N VAL A 151 1.89 -7.62 -5.78
CA VAL A 151 2.04 -6.31 -6.44
C VAL A 151 2.38 -5.20 -5.43
N SER A 152 3.33 -4.31 -5.76
CA SER A 152 3.57 -3.09 -4.98
C SER A 152 2.43 -2.09 -5.16
N LEU A 153 2.15 -1.24 -4.15
CA LEU A 153 1.00 -0.33 -4.17
C LEU A 153 1.05 0.61 -5.39
N GLU A 154 2.23 1.08 -5.74
CA GLU A 154 2.43 1.95 -6.89
C GLU A 154 2.18 1.26 -8.22
N ARG A 155 2.56 -0.01 -8.36
CA ARG A 155 2.27 -0.82 -9.54
C ARG A 155 0.80 -1.18 -9.61
N PHE A 156 0.17 -1.50 -8.47
CA PHE A 156 -1.26 -1.77 -8.38
C PHE A 156 -2.11 -0.57 -8.79
N ILE A 157 -1.76 0.63 -8.28
CA ILE A 157 -2.45 1.87 -8.63
C ILE A 157 -2.23 2.21 -10.11
N SER A 158 -1.00 2.17 -10.62
CA SER A 158 -0.73 2.52 -12.03
C SER A 158 -1.45 1.59 -12.99
N CYS A 159 -1.42 0.27 -12.74
CA CYS A 159 -2.16 -0.75 -13.47
C CYS A 159 -3.65 -0.46 -13.53
N THR A 160 -4.28 -0.32 -12.37
CA THR A 160 -5.74 -0.15 -12.29
C THR A 160 -6.18 1.16 -12.94
N VAL A 161 -5.37 2.22 -12.81
CA VAL A 161 -5.65 3.51 -13.46
C VAL A 161 -5.50 3.40 -14.97
N LEU A 162 -4.47 2.71 -15.48
CA LEU A 162 -4.31 2.50 -16.92
C LEU A 162 -5.43 1.65 -17.53
N GLU A 163 -5.90 0.61 -16.84
CA GLU A 163 -7.07 -0.16 -17.27
C GLU A 163 -8.33 0.72 -17.35
N GLY A 164 -8.54 1.58 -16.34
CA GLY A 164 -9.62 2.55 -16.34
C GLY A 164 -9.52 3.54 -17.50
N LEU A 165 -8.31 4.07 -17.76
CA LEU A 165 -8.07 4.99 -18.88
C LEU A 165 -8.23 4.30 -20.24
N LYS A 166 -7.80 3.04 -20.38
CA LYS A 166 -8.03 2.25 -21.58
C LYS A 166 -9.52 2.17 -21.88
N TYR A 167 -10.35 1.81 -20.90
CA TYR A 167 -11.79 1.80 -21.05
C TYR A 167 -12.36 3.18 -21.45
N ILE A 168 -11.90 4.25 -20.81
CA ILE A 168 -12.35 5.62 -21.13
C ILE A 168 -11.97 6.02 -22.57
N HIS A 169 -10.75 5.72 -23.00
CA HIS A 169 -10.22 6.13 -24.31
C HIS A 169 -10.68 5.24 -25.47
N GLU A 170 -10.91 3.95 -25.24
CA GLU A 170 -11.25 2.96 -26.27
C GLU A 170 -12.75 2.64 -26.32
N GLU A 171 -13.41 2.48 -25.17
CA GLU A 171 -14.83 2.12 -25.14
C GLU A 171 -15.71 3.37 -25.13
N LEU A 172 -15.36 4.37 -24.31
CA LEU A 172 -16.14 5.62 -24.24
C LEU A 172 -15.73 6.66 -25.29
N GLN A 173 -14.54 6.51 -25.91
CA GLN A 173 -14.00 7.42 -26.92
C GLN A 173 -13.94 8.90 -26.49
N ILE A 174 -13.71 9.14 -25.20
CA ILE A 174 -13.56 10.47 -24.60
C ILE A 174 -12.22 10.57 -23.86
N SER A 175 -11.84 11.79 -23.49
CA SER A 175 -10.73 12.01 -22.54
C SER A 175 -11.22 12.33 -21.13
N TYR A 176 -10.51 11.81 -20.14
CA TYR A 176 -10.72 12.24 -18.75
C TYR A 176 -10.27 13.70 -18.62
N GLN A 177 -11.15 14.57 -18.14
CA GLN A 177 -10.86 15.99 -17.96
C GLN A 177 -10.48 16.24 -16.51
N GLY A 178 -9.35 16.94 -16.32
CA GLY A 178 -8.71 17.40 -15.09
C GLY A 178 -7.90 16.37 -14.28
N SER A 179 -7.62 16.68 -13.02
CA SER A 179 -6.53 16.05 -12.25
C SER A 179 -6.84 14.59 -11.90
N LEU A 180 -6.16 13.63 -12.54
CA LEU A 180 -6.28 12.21 -12.16
C LEU A 180 -5.77 11.97 -10.74
N TYR A 181 -4.72 12.67 -10.32
CA TYR A 181 -4.13 12.50 -9.00
C TYR A 181 -5.13 12.75 -7.86
N GLU A 182 -5.93 13.81 -7.96
CA GLU A 182 -6.94 14.17 -6.95
C GLU A 182 -8.21 13.31 -7.03
N ASN A 183 -8.38 12.59 -8.14
CA ASN A 183 -9.58 11.83 -8.47
C ASN A 183 -9.32 10.33 -8.59
N ILE A 184 -8.30 9.83 -7.90
CA ILE A 184 -8.12 8.40 -7.66
C ILE A 184 -8.59 8.09 -6.24
N CYS A 185 -9.57 7.18 -6.15
CA CYS A 185 -10.17 6.78 -4.90
C CYS A 185 -9.83 5.33 -4.58
N LEU A 186 -9.43 5.05 -3.34
CA LEU A 186 -9.37 3.70 -2.79
C LEU A 186 -10.68 3.42 -2.04
N THR A 187 -11.41 2.39 -2.46
CA THR A 187 -12.64 1.96 -1.79
C THR A 187 -12.33 1.18 -0.51
N THR A 188 -13.30 1.06 0.39
CA THR A 188 -13.18 0.24 1.62
C THR A 188 -12.92 -1.23 1.34
N SER A 189 -13.22 -1.71 0.13
CA SER A 189 -12.89 -3.05 -0.34
C SER A 189 -11.51 -3.15 -1.00
N GLY A 190 -10.66 -2.12 -0.88
CA GLY A 190 -9.31 -2.11 -1.46
C GLY A 190 -9.24 -1.93 -2.98
N ARG A 191 -10.34 -1.55 -3.65
CA ARG A 191 -10.33 -1.30 -5.11
C ARG A 191 -9.98 0.15 -5.42
N VAL A 192 -9.15 0.36 -6.44
CA VAL A 192 -8.82 1.66 -7.01
C VAL A 192 -9.87 2.05 -8.06
N LYS A 193 -10.33 3.30 -8.04
CA LYS A 193 -11.31 3.83 -9.01
C LYS A 193 -10.93 5.25 -9.45
N ILE A 194 -11.13 5.55 -10.73
CA ILE A 194 -11.08 6.91 -11.26
C ILE A 194 -12.45 7.56 -11.04
N GLY A 195 -12.50 8.62 -10.26
CA GLY A 195 -13.74 9.30 -9.93
C GLY A 195 -13.57 10.42 -8.92
N LYS A 196 -14.62 11.22 -8.77
CA LYS A 196 -14.59 12.41 -7.92
C LYS A 196 -14.32 12.04 -6.45
N ASN A 197 -13.21 12.51 -5.89
CA ASN A 197 -12.96 12.37 -4.46
C ASN A 197 -13.80 13.41 -3.69
N LEU A 198 -14.92 12.97 -3.10
CA LEU A 198 -15.86 13.86 -2.42
C LEU A 198 -15.33 14.42 -1.09
N PHE A 199 -14.25 13.87 -0.52
CA PHE A 199 -13.69 14.35 0.74
C PHE A 199 -12.98 15.70 0.61
N HIS A 200 -12.34 16.01 -0.53
CA HIS A 200 -11.75 17.33 -0.78
C HIS A 200 -12.82 18.44 -0.87
N ILE A 201 -14.02 18.11 -1.33
CA ILE A 201 -15.12 19.06 -1.58
C ILE A 201 -15.82 19.49 -0.28
N ALA A 202 -15.68 18.70 0.79
CA ALA A 202 -16.27 19.04 2.08
C ALA A 202 -15.55 20.22 2.77
N TRP A 203 -14.33 20.56 2.35
CA TRP A 203 -13.50 21.60 3.00
C TRP A 203 -13.28 22.86 2.17
N GLU A 204 -13.50 22.83 0.85
CA GLU A 204 -13.40 24.01 -0.03
C GLU A 204 -14.73 24.28 -0.74
N THR A 205 -15.49 25.24 -0.23
CA THR A 205 -16.80 25.64 -0.76
C THR A 205 -16.75 26.36 -2.11
N GLU A 206 -15.57 26.75 -2.59
CA GLU A 206 -15.40 27.65 -3.75
C GLU A 206 -14.92 26.96 -5.04
N LEU A 207 -14.47 25.69 -5.00
CA LEU A 207 -13.93 24.97 -6.17
C LEU A 207 -14.92 24.05 -6.88
N LYS A 208 -16.24 24.26 -6.72
CA LYS A 208 -17.28 23.39 -7.30
C LYS A 208 -17.18 23.22 -8.82
N ASP A 209 -16.71 24.25 -9.53
CA ASP A 209 -16.74 24.34 -10.98
C ASP A 209 -15.43 23.87 -11.67
N GLN A 210 -14.36 23.63 -10.91
CA GLN A 210 -13.09 23.08 -11.44
C GLN A 210 -12.97 21.57 -11.26
N LEU A 211 -13.99 20.93 -10.67
CA LEU A 211 -13.96 19.52 -10.33
C LEU A 211 -14.29 18.63 -11.53
N ALA A 212 -13.24 18.36 -12.27
CA ALA A 212 -13.03 17.17 -13.07
C ALA A 212 -13.68 15.89 -12.51
N ASN A 213 -14.58 15.31 -13.29
CA ASN A 213 -15.21 14.03 -13.06
C ASN A 213 -15.41 13.36 -14.43
N ILE A 214 -15.32 12.04 -14.51
CA ILE A 214 -15.69 11.30 -15.71
C ILE A 214 -17.10 11.67 -16.22
N GLY A 215 -18.04 11.99 -15.32
CA GLY A 215 -19.35 12.53 -15.69
C GLY A 215 -19.29 13.84 -16.48
N ALA A 216 -18.39 14.76 -16.11
CA ALA A 216 -18.18 16.01 -16.85
C ALA A 216 -17.53 15.75 -18.22
N SER A 217 -16.59 14.81 -18.31
CA SER A 217 -16.01 14.36 -19.58
C SER A 217 -17.04 13.78 -20.54
N ILE A 218 -17.97 12.97 -20.01
CA ILE A 218 -19.06 12.38 -20.80
C ILE A 218 -19.99 13.47 -21.31
N VAL A 219 -20.44 14.39 -20.45
CA VAL A 219 -21.36 15.48 -20.81
C VAL A 219 -20.74 16.45 -21.81
N SER A 220 -19.46 16.77 -21.64
CA SER A 220 -18.75 17.70 -22.54
C SER A 220 -18.33 17.06 -23.86
N ASN A 221 -18.48 15.73 -24.01
CA ASN A 221 -17.97 14.96 -25.14
C ASN A 221 -16.52 15.37 -25.49
N ALA A 222 -15.69 15.47 -24.45
CA ALA A 222 -14.35 15.98 -24.58
C ALA A 222 -13.57 15.10 -25.58
N ARG A 223 -13.05 15.73 -26.63
CA ARG A 223 -12.29 15.04 -27.69
C ARG A 223 -11.10 14.27 -27.09
N LYS A 224 -10.74 13.20 -27.77
CA LYS A 224 -9.66 12.28 -27.42
C LYS A 224 -8.29 12.96 -27.46
N GLU A 225 -7.92 13.58 -26.35
CA GLU A 225 -6.55 13.94 -25.97
C GLU A 225 -6.09 12.96 -24.88
N THR A 226 -5.48 11.85 -25.28
CA THR A 226 -5.08 10.77 -24.36
C THR A 226 -3.79 11.11 -23.63
N GLN A 227 -2.88 11.83 -24.29
CA GLN A 227 -1.52 12.06 -23.80
C GLN A 227 -1.47 12.73 -22.42
N SER A 228 -2.32 13.73 -22.17
CA SER A 228 -2.37 14.40 -20.87
C SER A 228 -2.75 13.42 -19.74
N ASN A 229 -3.69 12.51 -19.99
CA ASN A 229 -4.08 11.49 -19.01
C ASN A 229 -2.95 10.49 -18.74
N LEU A 230 -2.24 10.05 -19.79
CA LEU A 230 -1.11 9.13 -19.65
C LEU A 230 0.04 9.78 -18.89
N HIS A 231 0.36 11.05 -19.19
CA HIS A 231 1.37 11.82 -18.46
C HIS A 231 1.03 11.94 -16.97
N SER A 232 -0.25 12.17 -16.65
CA SER A 232 -0.72 12.20 -15.26
C SER A 232 -0.52 10.87 -14.52
N VAL A 233 -0.57 9.71 -15.19
CA VAL A 233 -0.21 8.43 -14.56
C VAL A 233 1.24 8.43 -14.12
N GLY A 234 2.15 8.95 -14.95
CA GLY A 234 3.56 9.12 -14.58
C GLY A 234 3.73 10.05 -13.38
N GLN A 235 2.96 11.15 -13.33
CA GLN A 235 2.95 12.05 -12.18
C GLN A 235 2.49 11.35 -10.90
N ILE A 236 1.38 10.59 -10.94
CA ILE A 236 0.87 9.81 -9.79
C ILE A 236 1.94 8.84 -9.29
N LEU A 237 2.53 8.07 -10.20
CA LEU A 237 3.57 7.11 -9.85
C LEU A 237 4.77 7.80 -9.18
N ARG A 238 5.17 8.96 -9.70
CA ARG A 238 6.22 9.80 -9.10
C ARG A 238 5.86 10.26 -7.68
N TYR A 239 4.61 10.68 -7.44
CA TYR A 239 4.15 11.04 -6.10
C TYR A 239 4.20 9.86 -5.13
N LEU A 240 3.93 8.64 -5.61
CA LEU A 240 3.97 7.43 -4.77
C LEU A 240 5.40 7.04 -4.40
N VAL A 241 6.35 7.11 -5.34
CA VAL A 241 7.74 6.68 -5.10
C VAL A 241 8.61 7.76 -4.46
N GLN A 242 8.30 9.05 -4.66
CA GLN A 242 9.03 10.17 -4.04
C GLN A 242 8.08 11.29 -3.56
N PRO A 243 7.24 11.04 -2.54
CA PRO A 243 6.22 11.99 -2.10
C PRO A 243 6.81 13.31 -1.62
N GLY A 244 7.92 13.28 -0.86
CA GLY A 244 8.57 14.48 -0.35
C GLY A 244 9.02 15.44 -1.45
N THR A 245 9.77 14.94 -2.43
CA THR A 245 10.23 15.74 -3.58
C THR A 245 9.06 16.22 -4.42
N SER A 246 8.07 15.36 -4.67
CA SER A 246 6.93 15.69 -5.53
C SER A 246 6.04 16.77 -4.92
N LEU A 247 5.86 16.76 -3.59
CA LEU A 247 5.12 17.81 -2.87
C LEU A 247 5.86 19.15 -2.86
N GLN A 248 7.18 19.13 -2.67
CA GLN A 248 7.98 20.36 -2.64
C GLN A 248 8.18 20.96 -4.03
N ASN A 249 8.34 20.11 -5.05
CA ASN A 249 8.65 20.50 -6.42
C ASN A 249 7.74 19.75 -7.41
N PRO A 250 6.44 20.13 -7.49
CA PRO A 250 5.45 19.42 -8.30
C PRO A 250 5.76 19.48 -9.80
N THR A 251 6.51 20.48 -10.26
CA THR A 251 6.89 20.64 -11.67
C THR A 251 8.02 19.71 -12.13
N VAL A 252 8.69 18.99 -11.21
CA VAL A 252 10.00 18.39 -11.53
C VAL A 252 10.02 17.20 -12.49
N GLU A 253 8.97 16.51 -12.89
CA GLU A 253 8.94 15.36 -13.85
C GLU A 253 9.95 14.18 -13.74
N THR A 254 11.15 14.32 -13.18
CA THR A 254 12.18 13.28 -13.06
C THR A 254 12.27 12.73 -11.63
N LEU A 255 12.84 11.53 -11.51
CA LEU A 255 13.14 10.92 -10.23
C LEU A 255 14.41 11.52 -9.62
N THR A 256 14.36 11.79 -8.32
CA THR A 256 15.55 12.14 -7.54
C THR A 256 16.45 10.91 -7.47
N TYR A 257 17.73 11.06 -7.76
CA TYR A 257 18.71 9.96 -7.81
C TYR A 257 18.25 8.78 -8.71
N PRO A 258 18.16 8.97 -10.05
CA PRO A 258 17.68 7.94 -10.98
C PRO A 258 18.35 6.57 -10.79
N SER A 259 19.64 6.55 -10.45
CA SER A 259 20.40 5.32 -10.20
C SER A 259 19.88 4.44 -9.05
N HIS A 260 19.02 4.98 -8.17
CA HIS A 260 18.43 4.22 -7.05
C HIS A 260 17.17 3.45 -7.47
N TRP A 261 16.65 3.70 -8.66
CA TRP A 261 15.40 3.15 -9.14
C TRP A 261 15.64 2.03 -10.16
N SER A 262 14.68 1.12 -10.29
CA SER A 262 14.79 0.07 -11.30
C SER A 262 14.76 0.69 -12.71
N PRO A 263 15.53 0.16 -13.67
CA PRO A 263 15.46 0.60 -15.06
C PRO A 263 14.02 0.55 -15.59
N SER A 264 13.27 -0.49 -15.23
CA SER A 264 11.86 -0.64 -15.62
C SER A 264 10.96 0.51 -15.16
N LEU A 265 11.13 1.02 -13.93
CA LEU A 265 10.36 2.16 -13.44
C LEU A 265 10.71 3.44 -14.22
N ILE A 266 12.00 3.66 -14.47
CA ILE A 266 12.48 4.81 -15.23
C ILE A 266 11.93 4.78 -16.65
N ASP A 267 12.08 3.64 -17.33
CA ASP A 267 11.59 3.43 -18.70
C ASP A 267 10.08 3.63 -18.78
N PHE A 268 9.34 3.16 -17.78
CA PHE A 268 7.89 3.35 -17.72
C PHE A 268 7.50 4.81 -17.52
N LEU A 269 8.16 5.54 -16.60
CA LEU A 269 7.90 6.97 -16.42
C LEU A 269 8.18 7.77 -17.70
N GLU A 270 9.26 7.47 -18.42
CA GLU A 270 9.53 8.09 -19.72
C GLU A 270 8.48 7.69 -20.77
N SER A 271 8.03 6.42 -20.76
CA SER A 271 6.97 5.95 -21.64
C SER A 271 5.67 6.72 -21.42
N THR A 272 5.33 7.10 -20.18
CA THR A 272 4.09 7.87 -19.90
C THR A 272 4.03 9.23 -20.60
N LYS A 273 5.19 9.80 -20.95
CA LYS A 273 5.30 11.12 -21.61
C LYS A 273 5.06 11.08 -23.12
N SER A 274 5.17 9.90 -23.74
CA SER A 274 5.20 9.76 -25.20
C SER A 274 4.36 8.60 -25.75
N SER A 275 3.86 7.73 -24.87
CA SER A 275 3.05 6.58 -25.29
C SER A 275 1.76 7.02 -25.97
N PRO A 276 1.36 6.43 -27.11
CA PRO A 276 0.18 6.85 -27.84
C PRO A 276 -1.13 6.37 -27.19
N SER A 277 -1.09 5.31 -26.36
CA SER A 277 -2.28 4.78 -25.70
C SER A 277 -2.01 4.19 -24.31
N ALA A 278 -3.09 4.00 -23.54
CA ALA A 278 -3.05 3.25 -22.29
C ALA A 278 -2.75 1.77 -22.51
N ALA A 279 -3.21 1.17 -23.62
CA ALA A 279 -2.93 -0.21 -23.96
C ALA A 279 -1.44 -0.45 -24.23
N ASP A 280 -0.76 0.50 -24.89
CA ASP A 280 0.68 0.42 -25.10
C ASP A 280 1.44 0.51 -23.78
N LEU A 281 1.02 1.41 -22.88
CA LEU A 281 1.61 1.49 -21.54
C LEU A 281 1.41 0.23 -20.71
N LEU A 282 0.27 -0.46 -20.87
CA LEU A 282 -0.02 -1.76 -20.25
C LEU A 282 0.80 -2.93 -20.82
N SER A 283 1.55 -2.70 -21.91
CA SER A 283 2.44 -3.72 -22.49
C SER A 283 3.91 -3.56 -22.08
N VAL A 284 4.26 -2.50 -21.36
CA VAL A 284 5.63 -2.22 -20.92
C VAL A 284 5.99 -3.14 -19.75
N SER A 285 7.23 -3.62 -19.67
CA SER A 285 7.67 -4.60 -18.64
C SER A 285 7.47 -4.19 -17.17
N TYR A 286 7.26 -2.90 -16.91
CA TYR A 286 6.92 -2.37 -15.60
C TYR A 286 5.41 -2.36 -15.32
N SER A 287 4.59 -2.22 -16.35
CA SER A 287 3.15 -2.38 -16.24
C SER A 287 2.80 -3.85 -16.01
N CYS A 288 1.57 -4.08 -15.58
CA CYS A 288 1.00 -5.39 -15.25
C CYS A 288 1.47 -6.46 -16.25
#